data_AF-A0A2N1JTF5-F1
#
_entry.id   AF-A0A2N1JTF5-F1
#
_cell.length_a   1.000
_cell.length_b   1.000
_cell.length_c   1.000
_cell.angle_alpha   90.00
_cell.angle_beta   90.00
_cell.angle_gamma   90.00
#
_symmetry.space_group_name_H-M   'P 1'
#
loop_
_entity.id
_entity.type
_entity.pdbx_description
1 polymer ?
#
loop_
_entity_poly.entity_id
_entity_poly.type
_entity_poly.pdbx_seq_one_letter_code
_entity_poly.pdbx_strand_id
1 'polypeptide(L)'
;MSERKRLVKIATSLTLMGGIFVSANGVSANTDVIQKSSPDIMIKFDDVTTSHWAYDEITNLIYHRIMYGYGNGKFEPEMLVTRGKFAKFLQRSIDNSSGKWSR
;
A
#
# COMPACT_ATOMS: atom_id res chain seq x y z
N MET A 1 -11.23 -6.36 -60.29
CA MET A 1 -9.97 -6.29 -59.51
C MET A 1 -9.72 -7.68 -58.95
N SER A 2 -8.67 -8.38 -59.40
CA SER A 2 -8.56 -9.84 -59.30
C SER A 2 -8.16 -10.35 -57.92
N GLU A 3 -8.99 -11.19 -57.31
CA GLU A 3 -8.59 -12.17 -56.30
C GLU A 3 -7.55 -13.13 -56.86
N ARG A 4 -6.34 -13.10 -56.30
CA ARG A 4 -5.32 -14.14 -56.41
C ARG A 4 -4.64 -14.16 -55.03
N LYS A 5 -4.53 -15.25 -54.27
CA LYS A 5 -4.24 -16.64 -54.64
C LYS A 5 -4.74 -17.55 -53.50
N ARG A 6 -5.24 -18.71 -53.90
CA ARG A 6 -5.76 -19.79 -53.07
C ARG A 6 -4.66 -20.61 -52.37
N LEU A 7 -4.94 -21.02 -51.13
CA LEU A 7 -4.86 -22.39 -50.57
C LEU A 7 -3.51 -23.14 -50.43
N VAL A 8 -3.05 -23.32 -49.19
CA VAL A 8 -2.45 -24.57 -48.65
C VAL A 8 -2.85 -24.66 -47.16
N LYS A 9 -3.99 -25.29 -46.82
CA LYS A 9 -4.14 -26.69 -46.34
C LYS A 9 -3.26 -27.05 -45.11
N ILE A 10 -3.95 -27.22 -43.97
CA ILE A 10 -3.96 -28.40 -43.09
C ILE A 10 -2.61 -29.09 -42.81
N ALA A 11 -2.30 -29.20 -41.51
CA ALA A 11 -1.33 -30.09 -40.83
C ALA A 11 0.04 -29.50 -40.44
N THR A 12 0.60 -30.10 -39.37
CA THR A 12 1.92 -29.95 -38.74
C THR A 12 2.08 -28.72 -37.85
N SER A 13 1.59 -28.71 -36.61
CA SER A 13 2.04 -29.46 -35.42
C SER A 13 3.51 -29.21 -35.05
N LEU A 14 3.72 -28.89 -33.76
CA LEU A 14 4.98 -29.03 -33.03
C LEU A 14 6.14 -28.08 -33.42
N THR A 15 6.14 -26.88 -32.83
CA THR A 15 7.41 -26.25 -32.42
C THR A 15 7.40 -26.09 -30.90
N LEU A 16 7.34 -27.25 -30.24
CA LEU A 16 7.79 -27.40 -28.85
C LEU A 16 9.17 -28.05 -28.95
N MET A 17 10.26 -27.27 -28.83
CA MET A 17 11.51 -27.64 -28.17
C MET A 17 12.61 -26.60 -28.44
N GLY A 18 12.97 -25.87 -27.38
CA GLY A 18 14.37 -25.54 -27.09
C GLY A 18 14.86 -24.16 -27.53
N GLY A 19 15.01 -23.25 -26.57
CA GLY A 19 16.04 -22.21 -26.65
C GLY A 19 15.58 -20.81 -26.23
N ILE A 20 15.55 -20.56 -24.93
CA ILE A 20 15.76 -19.19 -24.42
C ILE A 20 17.21 -18.84 -24.76
N PHE A 21 17.45 -18.07 -25.82
CA PHE A 21 18.75 -17.40 -26.02
C PHE A 21 18.70 -16.06 -25.30
N VAL A 22 18.92 -16.07 -23.98
CA VAL A 22 19.32 -14.87 -23.24
C VAL A 22 20.82 -15.00 -23.01
N SER A 23 21.57 -14.19 -23.76
CA SER A 23 23.02 -14.07 -23.70
C SER A 23 23.47 -13.73 -22.28
N ALA A 24 24.24 -14.63 -21.68
CA ALA A 24 24.95 -14.39 -20.44
C ALA A 24 26.05 -13.35 -20.65
N ASN A 25 25.80 -12.13 -20.19
CA ASN A 25 26.81 -11.25 -19.63
C ASN A 25 26.19 -10.57 -18.41
N GLY A 26 26.14 -11.34 -17.31
CA GLY A 26 26.06 -10.87 -15.93
C GLY A 26 24.92 -9.89 -15.57
N VAL A 27 23.72 -10.40 -15.32
CA VAL A 27 22.84 -9.79 -14.31
C VAL A 27 22.35 -10.91 -13.40
N SER A 28 23.15 -11.18 -12.37
CA SER A 28 22.74 -11.90 -11.17
C SER A 28 22.24 -10.87 -10.17
N ALA A 29 20.96 -10.92 -9.83
CA ALA A 29 20.41 -10.67 -8.49
C ALA A 29 18.89 -10.65 -8.57
N ASN A 30 18.26 -11.68 -7.99
CA ASN A 30 17.01 -11.62 -7.23
C ASN A 30 16.03 -10.51 -7.63
N THR A 31 15.03 -10.87 -8.46
CA THR A 31 13.79 -10.09 -8.60
C THR A 31 12.92 -10.23 -7.34
N ASP A 32 13.47 -9.84 -6.19
CA ASP A 32 12.75 -9.66 -4.93
C ASP A 32 12.17 -8.25 -4.88
N VAL A 33 11.30 -7.90 -5.82
CA VAL A 33 10.55 -6.64 -5.69
C VAL A 33 9.18 -6.76 -6.33
N ILE A 34 8.31 -7.63 -5.77
CA ILE A 34 6.93 -7.19 -5.59
C ILE A 34 7.02 -6.08 -4.53
N GLN A 35 7.32 -4.88 -5.01
CA GLN A 35 7.16 -3.64 -4.27
C GLN A 35 5.73 -3.69 -3.75
N LYS A 36 5.58 -3.99 -2.45
CA LYS A 36 4.38 -3.63 -1.73
C LYS A 36 4.36 -2.11 -1.72
N SER A 37 3.92 -1.51 -2.82
CA SER A 37 3.37 -0.17 -2.82
C SER A 37 2.09 -0.30 -2.00
N SER A 38 2.23 -0.37 -0.68
CA SER A 38 1.19 0.16 0.19
C SER A 38 0.86 1.51 -0.43
N PRO A 39 -0.40 1.78 -0.82
CA PRO A 39 -0.76 3.16 -1.10
C PRO A 39 -0.28 3.94 0.11
N ASP A 40 0.59 4.92 -0.10
CA ASP A 40 0.85 5.91 0.91
C ASP A 40 -0.49 6.63 1.06
N ILE A 41 -1.34 6.10 1.95
CA ILE A 41 -2.62 6.71 2.26
C ILE A 41 -2.22 7.96 3.01
N MET A 42 -1.99 9.03 2.27
CA MET A 42 -1.75 10.34 2.82
C MET A 42 -3.08 10.78 3.45
N ILE A 43 -3.25 10.46 4.72
CA ILE A 43 -4.45 10.82 5.48
C ILE A 43 -4.40 12.32 5.70
N LYS A 44 -5.17 13.05 4.89
CA LYS A 44 -5.37 14.48 5.01
C LYS A 44 -6.71 14.75 5.68
N PHE A 45 -6.73 15.75 6.55
CA PHE A 45 -7.95 16.31 7.09
C PHE A 45 -8.13 17.75 6.61
N ASP A 46 -9.38 18.13 6.36
CA ASP A 46 -9.72 19.47 5.88
C ASP A 46 -9.45 20.55 6.94
N ASP A 47 -9.46 20.17 8.21
CA ASP A 47 -9.30 21.05 9.37
C ASP A 47 -7.90 21.00 10.00
N VAL A 48 -7.00 20.15 9.50
CA VAL A 48 -5.60 20.05 9.97
C VAL A 48 -4.68 20.31 8.79
N THR A 49 -4.36 21.60 8.59
CA THR A 49 -3.37 22.01 7.59
C THR A 49 -1.95 21.73 8.06
N THR A 50 -0.99 21.69 7.14
CA THR A 50 0.44 21.48 7.46
C THR A 50 1.03 22.58 8.36
N SER A 51 0.38 23.73 8.44
CA SER A 51 0.78 24.84 9.33
C SER A 51 0.20 24.70 10.75
N HIS A 52 -0.69 23.74 10.98
CA HIS A 52 -1.27 23.49 12.29
C HIS A 52 -0.20 22.91 13.22
N TRP A 53 -0.07 23.47 14.42
CA TRP A 53 0.99 23.08 15.37
C TRP A 53 1.00 21.58 15.70
N ALA A 54 -0.17 20.94 15.68
CA ALA A 54 -0.37 19.51 15.96
C ALA A 54 -0.31 18.60 14.71
N TYR A 55 0.02 19.14 13.54
CA TYR A 55 -0.06 18.40 12.27
C TYR A 55 0.78 17.12 12.30
N ASP A 56 2.03 17.22 12.76
CA ASP A 56 2.97 16.10 12.79
C ASP A 56 2.54 15.03 13.81
N GLU A 57 2.08 15.45 14.99
CA GLU A 57 1.60 14.58 16.05
C GLU A 57 0.35 13.82 15.62
N ILE A 58 -0.62 14.52 15.03
CA ILE A 58 -1.87 13.93 14.52
C ILE A 58 -1.55 12.89 13.45
N THR A 59 -0.70 13.25 12.49
CA THR A 59 -0.27 12.35 11.42
C THR A 59 0.38 11.10 11.99
N ASN A 60 1.27 11.26 12.96
CA ASN A 60 1.96 10.16 13.62
C ASN A 60 1.00 9.24 14.40
N LEU A 61 0.04 9.81 15.14
CA LEU A 61 -0.94 9.05 15.91
C LEU A 61 -1.88 8.22 15.02
N ILE A 62 -2.19 8.73 13.83
CA ILE A 62 -3.02 8.03 12.86
C ILE A 62 -2.24 6.96 12.13
N TYR A 63 -0.98 7.24 11.77
CA TYR A 63 -0.06 6.25 11.21
C TYR A 63 0.04 5.03 12.13
N HIS A 64 0.16 5.27 13.44
CA HIS A 64 0.16 4.24 14.48
C HIS A 64 -1.23 3.71 14.83
N ARG A 65 -2.30 4.10 14.12
CA ARG A 65 -3.68 3.61 14.34
C ARG A 65 -4.19 3.83 15.77
N ILE A 66 -3.62 4.79 16.49
CA ILE A 66 -4.01 5.18 17.86
C ILE A 66 -5.27 6.04 17.78
N MET A 67 -5.27 7.02 16.87
CA MET A 67 -6.37 7.94 16.61
C MET A 67 -6.91 7.78 15.19
N TYR A 68 -8.16 8.21 15.00
CA TYR A 68 -8.86 8.21 13.71
C TYR A 68 -9.68 9.49 13.62
N GLY A 69 -9.84 10.03 12.41
CA GLY A 69 -10.78 11.11 12.18
C GLY A 69 -12.24 10.65 12.26
N TYR A 70 -13.16 11.60 12.11
CA TYR A 70 -14.59 11.37 12.30
C TYR A 70 -15.32 10.85 11.04
N GLY A 71 -14.58 10.51 9.97
CA GLY A 71 -15.12 9.95 8.73
C GLY A 71 -15.72 10.97 7.75
N ASN A 72 -15.85 12.22 8.16
CA ASN A 72 -16.28 13.38 7.36
C ASN A 72 -15.11 14.17 6.74
N GLY A 73 -13.90 13.58 6.70
CA GLY A 73 -12.69 14.30 6.29
C GLY A 73 -12.13 15.24 7.36
N LYS A 74 -12.66 15.23 8.59
CA LYS A 74 -12.20 16.07 9.70
C LYS A 74 -11.59 15.26 10.85
N PHE A 75 -10.65 15.88 11.56
CA PHE A 75 -10.05 15.34 12.77
C PHE A 75 -10.55 16.03 14.05
N GLU A 76 -10.97 17.29 13.92
CA GLU A 76 -11.47 18.17 14.98
C GLU A 76 -10.49 18.29 16.16
N PRO A 77 -9.29 18.86 15.94
CA PRO A 77 -8.22 18.89 16.95
C PRO A 77 -8.59 19.68 18.21
N GLU A 78 -9.47 20.67 18.07
CA GLU A 78 -9.95 21.53 19.17
C GLU A 78 -11.15 20.92 19.94
N MET A 79 -11.64 19.73 19.54
CA MET A 79 -12.74 19.10 20.24
C MET A 79 -12.32 18.60 21.62
N LEU A 80 -13.16 18.86 22.63
CA LEU A 80 -12.98 18.31 23.97
C LEU A 80 -12.98 16.77 23.95
N VAL A 81 -11.93 16.19 24.52
CA VAL A 81 -11.77 14.75 24.68
C VAL A 81 -12.36 14.30 26.02
N THR A 82 -13.28 13.34 25.99
CA THR A 82 -13.81 12.74 27.22
C THR A 82 -12.80 11.75 27.82
N ARG A 83 -12.89 11.51 29.13
CA ARG A 83 -12.03 10.52 29.83
C ARG A 83 -12.07 9.14 29.18
N GLY A 84 -13.23 8.72 28.67
CA GLY A 84 -13.39 7.46 27.95
C GLY A 84 -12.68 7.42 26.59
N LYS A 85 -12.73 8.52 25.81
CA LYS A 85 -11.97 8.64 24.56
C LYS A 85 -10.46 8.58 24.83
N PHE A 86 -10.00 9.30 25.84
CA PHE A 86 -8.59 9.27 26.24
C PHE A 86 -8.11 7.86 26.65
N ALA A 87 -8.88 7.16 27.48
CA ALA A 87 -8.57 5.78 27.89
C ALA A 87 -8.47 4.82 26.68
N LYS A 88 -9.31 5.02 25.66
CA LYS A 88 -9.25 4.23 24.42
C LYS A 88 -7.98 4.50 23.61
N PHE A 89 -7.52 5.75 23.55
CA PHE A 89 -6.26 6.08 22.89
C PHE A 89 -5.08 5.44 23.63
N LEU A 90 -5.08 5.50 24.97
CA LEU A 90 -4.08 4.86 25.79
C LEU A 90 -4.03 3.35 25.56
N GLN A 91 -5.18 2.67 25.59
CA GLN A 91 -5.26 1.23 25.31
C GLN A 91 -4.65 0.88 23.95
N ARG A 92 -5.02 1.60 22.89
CA ARG A 92 -4.46 1.38 21.55
C ARG A 92 -2.96 1.63 21.47
N SER A 93 -2.45 2.64 22.19
CA SER A 93 -1.02 2.92 22.25
C SER A 93 -0.23 1.78 22.93
N ILE A 94 -0.82 1.17 23.96
CA ILE A 94 -0.24 0.02 24.65
C ILE A 94 -0.27 -1.22 23.75
N ASP A 95 -1.39 -1.47 23.09
CA ASP A 95 -1.55 -2.59 22.16
C ASP A 95 -0.62 -2.48 20.95
N ASN A 96 -0.31 -1.26 20.50
CA ASN A 96 0.63 -1.02 19.40
C ASN A 96 2.10 -1.00 19.86
N SER A 97 2.39 -0.65 21.12
CA SER A 97 3.76 -0.61 21.66
C SER A 97 4.24 -1.95 22.22
N SER A 98 3.34 -2.87 22.51
CA SER A 98 3.70 -4.17 23.06
C SER A 98 3.77 -5.23 21.96
N GLY A 99 4.99 -5.69 21.69
CA GLY A 99 5.16 -7.13 21.52
C GLY A 99 4.44 -7.77 22.69
N LYS A 100 3.36 -8.51 22.40
CA LYS A 100 2.51 -9.20 23.38
C LYS A 100 3.39 -9.61 24.55
N TRP A 101 3.11 -9.12 25.75
CA TRP A 101 3.78 -9.61 26.94
C TRP A 101 3.46 -11.10 27.02
N SER A 102 4.33 -11.93 26.42
CA SER A 102 4.21 -13.37 26.38
C SER A 102 4.19 -13.84 27.83
N ARG A 103 2.99 -14.14 28.31
CA ARG A 103 2.80 -15.03 29.44
C ARG A 103 2.75 -16.45 28.92
#